data_AF-A0A1E7Y0G5-F1
#
_entry.id   AF-A0A1E7Y0G5-F1
#
_cell.length_a   1.000
_cell.length_b   1.000
_cell.length_c   1.000
_cell.angle_alpha   90.00
_cell.angle_beta   90.00
_cell.angle_gamma   90.00
#
_symmetry.space_group_name_H-M   'P 1'
#
loop_
_entity.id
_entity.type
_entity.pdbx_description
1 polymer ?
#
loop_
_entity_poly.entity_id
_entity_poly.type
_entity_poly.pdbx_seq_one_letter_code
_entity_poly.pdbx_strand_id
1 'polypeptide(L)'
;MGSRLGVIVKTIDGWDIRYDHWSAQTLGRDIALDGYEATLTRIRQMAPYGVDTPQEMKSAPWLEGTLFIDMTTKRIVWAEESEGCYLPRLINALIELTWPGWTAIWSPEGTRGTLRATGADTDIIYTDHSFKDLGDFDAASDMAPWTISNETDAFSCTTENNKTITWGNYIDLENIALLGPNKMHTLVNKVIQGCNEGKPWQWNLQTHNKQPEKGIHIDYINKTIKWWSIYEDDWAINPFNALWPGWTLHSKGDNYEWHENITGYKMRDWKQDVAQCKNSLTQTIKQGIRTNPIERLTGALAKQGVDMRIRPATFQFVPSRMEQPPERIFAYLDRLESDEPLPPARFINRDGEIIPACQ
;
A
#
# COMPACT_ATOMS: atom_id res chain seq x y z
N MET A 1 -4.97 -2.86 19.86
CA MET A 1 -4.70 -2.30 18.52
C MET A 1 -3.22 -2.00 18.46
N GLY A 2 -2.61 -2.28 17.32
CA GLY A 2 -1.18 -2.19 17.01
C GLY A 2 -1.03 -1.95 15.51
N SER A 3 0.20 -1.79 15.03
CA SER A 3 0.54 -1.81 13.60
C SER A 3 1.74 -2.73 13.44
N ARG A 4 1.42 -4.00 13.27
CA ARG A 4 2.25 -5.15 13.64
C ARG A 4 3.06 -5.58 12.42
N LEU A 5 4.36 -5.64 12.63
CA LEU A 5 5.34 -6.01 11.62
C LEU A 5 5.83 -7.43 11.86
N GLY A 6 5.72 -8.28 10.84
CA GLY A 6 6.49 -9.52 10.75
C GLY A 6 7.77 -9.30 9.93
N VAL A 7 8.93 -9.63 10.47
CA VAL A 7 10.21 -9.55 9.75
C VAL A 7 10.76 -10.95 9.54
N ILE A 8 11.13 -11.28 8.31
CA ILE A 8 11.65 -12.58 7.90
C ILE A 8 13.01 -12.34 7.25
N VAL A 9 14.07 -12.86 7.85
CA VAL A 9 15.43 -12.79 7.29
C VAL A 9 15.85 -14.18 6.87
N LYS A 10 16.13 -14.37 5.58
CA LYS A 10 16.70 -15.60 5.04
C LYS A 10 18.20 -15.47 4.93
N THR A 11 18.92 -16.38 5.58
CA THR A 11 20.37 -16.52 5.48
C THR A 11 20.72 -17.86 4.80
N ILE A 12 22.01 -18.11 4.60
CA ILE A 12 22.47 -19.44 4.14
C ILE A 12 22.24 -20.53 5.21
N ASP A 13 22.18 -20.13 6.48
CA ASP A 13 22.10 -21.04 7.64
C ASP A 13 20.65 -21.27 8.12
N GLY A 14 19.67 -20.56 7.57
CA GLY A 14 18.27 -20.68 7.92
C GLY A 14 17.53 -19.34 8.01
N TRP A 15 16.46 -19.34 8.81
CA TRP A 15 15.54 -18.21 8.95
C TRP A 15 15.69 -17.53 10.31
N ASP A 16 15.63 -16.20 10.33
CA ASP A 16 15.42 -15.40 11.55
C ASP A 16 14.11 -14.64 11.41
N ILE A 17 13.13 -14.96 12.26
CA ILE A 17 11.76 -14.44 12.18
C ILE A 17 11.44 -13.61 13.42
N ARG A 18 11.16 -12.33 13.21
CA ARG A 18 10.97 -11.32 14.25
C ARG A 18 9.62 -10.65 14.16
N TYR A 19 9.27 -10.00 15.26
CA TYR A 19 8.02 -9.32 15.48
C TYR A 19 8.25 -7.96 16.13
N ASP A 20 7.52 -6.95 15.64
CA ASP A 20 7.43 -5.65 16.26
C ASP A 20 5.97 -5.15 16.25
N HIS A 21 5.50 -4.56 17.35
CA HIS A 21 4.09 -4.25 17.53
C HIS A 21 3.62 -2.96 16.81
N TRP A 22 4.55 -2.08 16.44
CA TRP A 22 4.23 -0.73 15.95
C TRP A 22 5.07 -0.29 14.75
N SER A 23 5.89 -1.17 14.17
CA SER A 23 6.82 -0.80 13.09
C SER A 23 6.23 -0.89 11.68
N ALA A 24 5.03 -1.46 11.49
CA ALA A 24 4.45 -1.56 10.15
C ALA A 24 4.02 -0.20 9.59
N GLN A 25 3.78 0.82 10.43
CA GLN A 25 3.27 2.14 10.03
C GLN A 25 4.17 2.91 9.05
N THR A 26 5.46 2.62 9.09
CA THR A 26 6.53 3.51 8.57
C THR A 26 7.71 2.73 8.02
N LEU A 27 7.49 1.45 7.71
CA LEU A 27 8.53 0.50 7.42
C LEU A 27 9.42 0.94 6.26
N GLY A 28 8.83 1.41 5.15
CA GLY A 28 9.54 1.82 3.95
C GLY A 28 10.51 2.97 4.24
N ARG A 29 10.03 4.03 4.90
CA ARG A 29 10.90 5.15 5.31
C ARG A 29 11.93 4.75 6.38
N ASP A 30 11.57 3.89 7.33
CA ASP A 30 12.46 3.44 8.40
C ASP A 30 13.66 2.68 7.82
N ILE A 31 13.42 1.77 6.86
CA ILE A 31 14.47 1.02 6.15
C ILE A 31 15.37 1.96 5.34
N ALA A 32 14.77 2.92 4.64
CA ALA A 32 15.52 3.90 3.85
C ALA A 32 16.42 4.77 4.74
N LEU A 33 15.90 5.26 5.87
CA LEU A 33 16.59 6.14 6.80
C LEU A 33 17.60 5.42 7.70
N ASP A 34 17.38 4.16 8.06
CA ASP A 34 18.38 3.35 8.77
C ASP A 34 19.52 2.94 7.82
N GLY A 35 19.18 2.53 6.59
CA GLY A 35 20.10 1.84 5.68
C GLY A 35 20.44 0.43 6.17
N TYR A 36 21.32 -0.24 5.43
CA TYR A 36 21.58 -1.69 5.58
C TYR A 36 21.95 -2.13 7.02
N GLU A 37 23.09 -1.66 7.56
CA GLU A 37 23.63 -2.15 8.83
C GLU A 37 22.73 -1.82 10.03
N ALA A 38 22.19 -0.59 10.06
CA ALA A 38 21.33 -0.15 11.14
C ALA A 38 19.99 -0.89 11.14
N THR A 39 19.43 -1.19 9.96
CA THR A 39 18.19 -1.97 9.86
C THR A 39 18.40 -3.39 10.39
N LEU A 40 19.48 -4.08 9.98
CA LEU A 40 19.76 -5.43 10.50
C LEU A 40 20.03 -5.43 12.01
N THR A 41 20.71 -4.40 12.52
CA THR A 41 20.94 -4.23 13.95
C THR A 41 19.63 -4.03 14.71
N ARG A 42 18.71 -3.23 14.18
CA ARG A 42 17.37 -3.00 14.73
C ARG A 42 16.55 -4.28 14.76
N ILE A 43 16.53 -5.04 13.66
CA ILE A 43 15.78 -6.30 13.55
C ILE A 43 16.23 -7.32 14.61
N ARG A 44 17.53 -7.43 14.89
CA ARG A 44 18.06 -8.35 15.92
C ARG A 44 17.56 -8.03 17.33
N GLN A 45 17.15 -6.79 17.59
CA GLN A 45 16.61 -6.33 18.87
C GLN A 45 15.09 -6.54 18.99
N MET A 46 14.41 -6.84 17.88
CA MET A 46 12.98 -7.14 17.87
C MET A 46 12.67 -8.48 18.55
N ALA A 47 11.44 -8.62 19.02
CA ALA A 47 10.97 -9.84 19.66
C ALA A 47 11.01 -11.01 18.66
N PRO A 48 11.34 -12.24 19.08
CA PRO A 48 11.14 -13.42 18.25
C PRO A 48 9.65 -13.57 17.90
N TYR A 49 9.35 -13.96 16.65
CA TYR A 49 7.96 -14.23 16.25
C TYR A 49 7.42 -15.52 16.92
N GLY A 50 8.30 -16.47 17.20
CA GLY A 50 7.97 -17.74 17.88
C GLY A 50 7.65 -18.90 16.94
N VAL A 51 8.14 -18.84 15.69
CA VAL A 51 8.10 -19.94 14.72
C VAL A 51 9.46 -20.10 14.05
N ASP A 52 9.76 -21.30 13.56
CA ASP A 52 11.08 -21.61 12.98
C ASP A 52 11.11 -21.37 11.47
N THR A 53 9.96 -21.44 10.81
CA THR A 53 9.83 -21.30 9.35
C THR A 53 8.69 -20.36 8.97
N PRO A 54 8.78 -19.64 7.83
CA PRO A 54 7.70 -18.78 7.36
C PRO A 54 6.37 -19.52 7.11
N GLN A 55 6.44 -20.81 6.76
CA GLN A 55 5.27 -21.68 6.55
C GLN A 55 4.42 -21.86 7.82
N GLU A 56 5.00 -21.64 9.00
CA GLU A 56 4.32 -21.77 10.28
C GLU A 56 3.64 -20.46 10.74
N MET A 57 3.79 -19.35 10.00
CA MET A 57 3.22 -18.04 10.33
C MET A 57 1.69 -17.95 10.10
N LYS A 58 0.92 -18.84 10.73
CA LYS A 58 -0.55 -18.92 10.60
C LYS A 58 -1.29 -17.69 11.13
N SER A 59 -0.66 -16.89 12.00
CA SER A 59 -1.19 -15.63 12.51
C SER A 59 -0.90 -14.42 11.62
N ALA A 60 -0.34 -14.62 10.43
CA ALA A 60 -0.01 -13.52 9.53
C ALA A 60 -1.19 -12.62 9.08
N PRO A 61 -2.48 -13.03 9.04
CA PRO A 61 -3.57 -12.09 8.74
C PRO A 61 -3.74 -10.98 9.78
N TRP A 62 -3.09 -11.12 10.93
CA TRP A 62 -3.06 -10.12 12.00
C TRP A 62 -1.89 -9.15 11.86
N LEU A 63 -1.09 -9.24 10.80
CA LEU A 63 0.01 -8.32 10.53
C LEU A 63 -0.44 -7.27 9.53
N GLU A 64 -0.20 -6.01 9.86
CA GLU A 64 -0.44 -4.88 8.96
C GLU A 64 0.79 -4.57 8.09
N GLY A 65 1.95 -5.14 8.38
CA GLY A 65 3.12 -5.01 7.54
C GLY A 65 4.05 -6.21 7.61
N THR A 66 4.86 -6.37 6.57
CA THR A 66 5.87 -7.44 6.50
C THR A 66 7.15 -6.94 5.84
N LEU A 67 8.28 -7.46 6.33
CA LEU A 67 9.60 -7.25 5.76
C LEU A 67 10.24 -8.60 5.49
N PHE A 68 10.59 -8.88 4.25
CA PHE A 68 11.40 -10.03 3.88
C PHE A 68 12.77 -9.58 3.36
N ILE A 69 13.84 -10.03 4.02
CA ILE A 69 15.22 -9.79 3.61
C ILE A 69 15.84 -11.12 3.19
N ASP A 70 16.12 -11.28 1.91
CA ASP A 70 16.85 -12.42 1.38
C ASP A 70 18.33 -12.10 1.23
N MET A 71 19.13 -12.53 2.21
CA MET A 71 20.59 -12.33 2.21
C MET A 71 21.29 -13.12 1.09
N THR A 72 20.64 -14.17 0.57
CA THR A 72 21.23 -15.04 -0.46
C THR A 72 21.12 -14.43 -1.86
N THR A 73 20.08 -13.63 -2.09
CA THR A 73 19.83 -12.97 -3.38
C THR A 73 19.94 -11.44 -3.33
N LYS A 74 20.22 -10.87 -2.15
CA LYS A 74 20.27 -9.42 -1.90
C LYS A 74 18.97 -8.71 -2.29
N ARG A 75 17.84 -9.29 -1.88
CA ARG A 75 16.50 -8.74 -2.11
C ARG A 75 15.85 -8.32 -0.80
N ILE A 76 15.16 -7.20 -0.85
CA ILE A 76 14.33 -6.72 0.25
C ILE A 76 12.92 -6.51 -0.27
N VAL A 77 11.94 -7.20 0.30
CA VAL A 77 10.52 -7.11 -0.05
C VAL A 77 9.79 -6.51 1.15
N TRP A 78 8.97 -5.49 0.93
CA TRP A 78 8.30 -4.78 2.01
C TRP A 78 6.84 -4.48 1.70
N ALA A 79 6.01 -4.55 2.74
CA ALA A 79 4.65 -4.07 2.84
C ALA A 79 4.48 -3.36 4.18
N GLU A 80 3.87 -2.18 4.18
CA GLU A 80 3.68 -1.28 5.31
C GLU A 80 2.25 -0.73 5.42
N GLU A 81 1.73 -0.63 6.64
CA GLU A 81 0.50 0.13 6.90
C GLU A 81 0.78 1.63 6.77
N SER A 82 0.83 2.14 5.55
CA SER A 82 1.49 3.41 5.28
C SER A 82 0.82 4.61 5.97
N GLU A 83 1.48 5.17 6.97
CA GLU A 83 1.25 6.54 7.44
C GLU A 83 2.02 7.58 6.58
N GLY A 84 2.80 7.12 5.59
CA GLY A 84 3.62 7.95 4.72
C GLY A 84 2.97 8.17 3.36
N CYS A 85 2.50 9.38 3.07
CA CYS A 85 2.08 9.76 1.72
C CYS A 85 3.31 9.93 0.81
N TYR A 86 3.86 8.83 0.28
CA TYR A 86 4.93 8.83 -0.72
C TYR A 86 4.72 7.73 -1.75
N LEU A 87 5.33 7.88 -2.93
CA LEU A 87 5.31 6.84 -3.95
C LEU A 87 6.24 5.67 -3.56
N PRO A 88 5.80 4.41 -3.68
CA PRO A 88 6.65 3.23 -3.50
C PRO A 88 7.92 3.23 -4.36
N ARG A 89 7.89 3.79 -5.60
CA ARG A 89 9.10 3.89 -6.44
C ARG A 89 10.16 4.81 -5.86
N LEU A 90 9.76 5.87 -5.17
CA LEU A 90 10.69 6.77 -4.47
C LEU A 90 11.34 6.05 -3.29
N ILE A 91 10.55 5.31 -2.50
CA ILE A 91 11.07 4.54 -1.38
C ILE A 91 11.98 3.41 -1.84
N ASN A 92 11.60 2.65 -2.86
CA ASN A 92 12.47 1.62 -3.42
C ASN A 92 13.83 2.21 -3.84
N ALA A 93 13.83 3.36 -4.52
CA ALA A 93 15.05 4.03 -4.93
C ALA A 93 15.89 4.52 -3.74
N LEU A 94 15.25 5.02 -2.67
CA LEU A 94 15.94 5.42 -1.44
C LEU A 94 16.52 4.23 -0.67
N ILE A 95 15.80 3.10 -0.61
CA ILE A 95 16.31 1.86 -0.03
C ILE A 95 17.53 1.40 -0.83
N GLU A 96 17.47 1.34 -2.15
CA GLU A 96 18.61 0.95 -2.99
C GLU A 96 19.81 1.91 -2.87
N LEU A 97 19.54 3.20 -2.65
CA LEU A 97 20.58 4.19 -2.35
C LEU A 97 21.30 3.88 -1.03
N THR A 98 20.58 3.45 0.01
CA THR A 98 21.14 3.21 1.36
C THR A 98 21.46 1.74 1.64
N TRP A 99 21.13 0.85 0.70
CA TRP A 99 21.44 -0.58 0.66
C TRP A 99 22.18 -0.91 -0.65
N PRO A 100 23.46 -0.54 -0.78
CA PRO A 100 24.18 -0.67 -2.04
C PRO A 100 24.27 -2.14 -2.50
N GLY A 101 23.86 -2.38 -3.75
CA GLY A 101 23.86 -3.72 -4.35
C GLY A 101 22.66 -4.59 -3.96
N TRP A 102 21.66 -4.03 -3.28
CA TRP A 102 20.38 -4.68 -3.00
C TRP A 102 19.29 -4.26 -3.98
N THR A 103 18.21 -5.02 -3.98
CA THR A 103 17.05 -4.88 -4.87
C THR A 103 15.80 -4.74 -4.01
N ALA A 104 15.22 -3.53 -3.93
CA ALA A 104 13.99 -3.22 -3.18
C ALA A 104 12.69 -3.52 -3.96
N ILE A 105 11.79 -4.30 -3.37
CA ILE A 105 10.55 -4.74 -4.00
C ILE A 105 9.40 -4.37 -3.08
N TRP A 106 8.38 -3.70 -3.59
CA TRP A 106 7.19 -3.38 -2.82
C TRP A 106 6.12 -4.47 -3.00
N SER A 107 5.28 -4.70 -2.00
CA SER A 107 4.14 -5.61 -2.09
C SER A 107 2.83 -4.80 -2.00
N PRO A 108 2.23 -4.37 -3.12
CA PRO A 108 0.99 -3.60 -3.13
C PRO A 108 -0.19 -4.38 -2.54
N GLU A 109 -0.15 -5.70 -2.61
CA GLU A 109 -1.21 -6.58 -2.10
C GLU A 109 -0.89 -7.00 -0.67
N GLY A 110 -0.48 -6.01 0.12
CA GLY A 110 -0.18 -6.10 1.54
C GLY A 110 0.84 -7.19 1.85
N THR A 111 0.54 -7.97 2.87
CA THR A 111 1.48 -8.98 3.40
C THR A 111 1.57 -10.25 2.53
N ARG A 112 0.65 -10.43 1.56
CA ARG A 112 0.57 -11.63 0.70
C ARG A 112 1.81 -11.82 -0.16
N GLY A 113 2.22 -10.80 -0.91
CA GLY A 113 3.36 -10.91 -1.83
C GLY A 113 4.66 -11.20 -1.08
N THR A 114 4.89 -10.49 0.03
CA THR A 114 6.05 -10.72 0.90
C THR A 114 6.09 -12.15 1.45
N LEU A 115 4.98 -12.68 1.98
CA LEU A 115 4.92 -14.06 2.50
C LEU A 115 5.10 -15.09 1.39
N ARG A 116 4.48 -14.89 0.23
CA ARG A 116 4.64 -15.77 -0.93
C ARG A 116 6.11 -15.85 -1.37
N ALA A 117 6.85 -14.74 -1.31
CA ALA A 117 8.29 -14.71 -1.61
C ALA A 117 9.14 -15.62 -0.68
N THR A 118 8.64 -15.90 0.52
CA THR A 118 9.31 -16.81 1.48
C THR A 118 8.99 -18.28 1.24
N GLY A 119 8.06 -18.58 0.33
CA GLY A 119 7.51 -19.92 0.11
C GLY A 119 6.42 -20.30 1.12
N ALA A 120 5.85 -19.35 1.85
CA ALA A 120 4.67 -19.58 2.68
C ALA A 120 3.43 -19.76 1.79
N ASP A 121 2.55 -20.69 2.18
CA ASP A 121 1.26 -20.89 1.50
C ASP A 121 0.24 -19.85 1.99
N THR A 122 0.12 -18.76 1.23
CA THR A 122 -0.81 -17.68 1.53
C THR A 122 -2.28 -18.11 1.48
N ASP A 123 -2.61 -19.16 0.72
CA ASP A 123 -4.01 -19.59 0.56
C ASP A 123 -4.53 -20.25 1.84
N ILE A 124 -3.63 -20.83 2.65
CA ILE A 124 -3.92 -21.38 3.99
C ILE A 124 -3.89 -20.29 5.07
N ILE A 125 -3.19 -19.19 4.83
CA ILE A 125 -3.06 -18.07 5.78
C ILE A 125 -4.30 -17.17 5.71
N TYR A 126 -4.72 -16.76 4.50
CA TYR A 126 -5.82 -15.82 4.30
C TYR A 126 -7.14 -16.52 3.99
N THR A 127 -7.65 -17.26 4.98
CA THR A 127 -8.88 -18.07 4.85
C THR A 127 -10.16 -17.33 5.24
N ASP A 128 -10.07 -16.06 5.64
CA ASP A 128 -11.26 -15.32 6.01
C ASP A 128 -12.09 -14.99 4.77
N HIS A 129 -13.28 -15.60 4.71
CA HIS A 129 -14.28 -15.34 3.68
C HIS A 129 -15.55 -14.74 4.28
N SER A 130 -15.46 -14.14 5.47
CA SER A 130 -16.59 -13.54 6.19
C SER A 130 -16.97 -12.15 5.68
N PHE A 131 -17.04 -12.00 4.36
CA PHE A 131 -17.61 -10.81 3.74
C PHE A 131 -19.07 -11.06 3.37
N LYS A 132 -19.88 -10.00 3.50
CA LYS A 132 -21.24 -9.97 2.98
C LYS A 132 -21.25 -9.04 1.79
N ASP A 133 -21.92 -9.47 0.73
CA ASP A 133 -22.32 -8.57 -0.35
C ASP A 133 -22.92 -7.29 0.26
N LEU A 134 -22.44 -6.11 -0.16
CA LEU A 134 -22.88 -4.80 0.32
C LEU A 134 -24.38 -4.53 0.09
N GLY A 135 -25.09 -5.39 -0.64
CA GLY A 135 -26.52 -5.25 -0.85
C GLY A 135 -26.81 -4.32 -2.02
N ASP A 136 -27.23 -3.08 -1.78
CA ASP A 136 -27.54 -2.10 -2.84
C ASP A 136 -26.45 -1.01 -2.93
N PHE A 137 -26.36 -0.33 -4.07
CA PHE A 137 -25.34 0.68 -4.36
C PHE A 137 -25.39 1.90 -3.41
N ASP A 138 -26.52 2.17 -2.74
CA ASP A 138 -26.59 3.22 -1.71
C ASP A 138 -25.54 3.02 -0.60
N ALA A 139 -25.10 1.77 -0.36
CA ALA A 139 -24.03 1.43 0.57
C ALA A 139 -22.62 1.81 0.07
N ALA A 140 -22.46 2.14 -1.20
CA ALA A 140 -21.21 2.59 -1.84
C ALA A 140 -21.35 4.00 -2.43
N SER A 141 -22.29 4.79 -1.91
CA SER A 141 -22.61 6.12 -2.41
C SER A 141 -21.40 7.07 -2.40
N ASP A 142 -20.44 6.86 -1.51
CA ASP A 142 -19.20 7.65 -1.43
C ASP A 142 -18.32 7.54 -2.69
N MET A 143 -18.46 6.45 -3.46
CA MET A 143 -17.76 6.27 -4.74
C MET A 143 -18.36 7.04 -5.90
N ALA A 144 -19.62 7.45 -5.77
CA ALA A 144 -20.37 8.02 -6.87
C ALA A 144 -20.00 9.50 -7.09
N PRO A 145 -19.89 9.98 -8.33
CA PRO A 145 -19.42 11.34 -8.61
C PRO A 145 -20.36 12.47 -8.15
N TRP A 146 -21.55 12.15 -7.65
CA TRP A 146 -22.49 13.12 -7.06
C TRP A 146 -22.33 13.28 -5.55
N THR A 147 -21.52 12.45 -4.89
CA THR A 147 -21.22 12.56 -3.47
C THR A 147 -20.02 13.48 -3.27
N ILE A 148 -20.14 14.44 -2.35
CA ILE A 148 -19.05 15.37 -2.07
C ILE A 148 -18.04 14.67 -1.16
N SER A 149 -16.84 14.42 -1.67
CA SER A 149 -15.69 13.97 -0.88
C SER A 149 -14.55 14.97 -0.95
N ASN A 150 -13.72 14.98 0.09
CA ASN A 150 -12.43 15.65 0.09
C ASN A 150 -11.33 14.78 -0.51
N GLU A 151 -11.64 13.52 -0.83
CA GLU A 151 -10.77 12.56 -1.48
C GLU A 151 -10.99 12.57 -3.00
N THR A 152 -9.92 12.33 -3.75
CA THR A 152 -9.90 12.49 -5.20
C THR A 152 -9.20 11.29 -5.85
N ASP A 153 -9.64 10.08 -5.54
CA ASP A 153 -9.15 8.87 -6.20
C ASP A 153 -9.75 8.72 -7.59
N ALA A 154 -9.04 8.02 -8.48
CA ALA A 154 -9.45 7.91 -9.87
C ALA A 154 -10.22 6.60 -10.13
N PHE A 155 -11.44 6.70 -10.64
CA PHE A 155 -12.15 5.55 -11.20
C PHE A 155 -12.31 5.71 -12.70
N SER A 156 -12.06 4.64 -13.45
CA SER A 156 -12.46 4.54 -14.85
C SER A 156 -13.09 3.21 -15.19
N CYS A 157 -13.88 3.20 -16.25
CA CYS A 157 -14.51 2.00 -16.77
C CYS A 157 -14.56 2.03 -18.29
N THR A 158 -14.12 0.95 -18.94
CA THR A 158 -14.40 0.67 -20.35
C THR A 158 -15.63 -0.23 -20.44
N THR A 159 -16.70 0.31 -21.02
CA THR A 159 -17.98 -0.41 -21.20
C THR A 159 -17.89 -1.40 -22.36
N GLU A 160 -18.91 -2.25 -22.48
CA GLU A 160 -19.05 -3.23 -23.58
C GLU A 160 -19.07 -2.58 -24.96
N ASN A 161 -19.44 -1.29 -25.04
CA ASN A 161 -19.45 -0.52 -26.29
C ASN A 161 -18.11 0.19 -26.56
N ASN A 162 -17.04 -0.20 -25.88
CA ASN A 162 -15.70 0.38 -25.99
C ASN A 162 -15.66 1.89 -25.69
N LYS A 163 -16.53 2.35 -24.80
CA LYS A 163 -16.53 3.73 -24.29
C LYS A 163 -15.87 3.75 -22.91
N THR A 164 -14.86 4.59 -22.75
CA THR A 164 -14.24 4.85 -21.44
C THR A 164 -14.95 6.01 -20.76
N ILE A 165 -15.36 5.81 -19.51
CA ILE A 165 -15.85 6.86 -18.61
C ILE A 165 -14.88 6.96 -17.42
N THR A 166 -14.59 8.17 -16.96
CA THR A 166 -13.68 8.41 -15.84
C THR A 166 -14.26 9.48 -14.94
N TRP A 167 -14.16 9.29 -13.62
CA TRP A 167 -14.50 10.28 -12.60
C TRP A 167 -13.62 10.09 -11.37
N GLY A 168 -13.57 11.13 -10.54
CA GLY A 168 -12.92 11.11 -9.23
C GLY A 168 -13.93 11.07 -8.09
N ASN A 169 -13.60 10.32 -7.04
CA ASN A 169 -14.22 10.40 -5.70
C ASN A 169 -13.41 9.58 -4.67
N TYR A 170 -13.98 9.26 -3.51
CA TYR A 170 -13.49 8.19 -2.65
C TYR A 170 -13.66 6.83 -3.33
N ILE A 171 -12.58 6.20 -3.79
CA ILE A 171 -12.67 4.96 -4.57
C ILE A 171 -12.00 3.81 -3.83
N ASP A 172 -12.78 2.94 -3.20
CA ASP A 172 -12.26 1.78 -2.48
C ASP A 172 -12.37 0.48 -3.27
N LEU A 173 -11.28 -0.29 -3.35
CA LEU A 173 -11.25 -1.57 -4.05
C LEU A 173 -12.14 -2.59 -3.32
N GLU A 174 -12.25 -2.50 -1.99
CA GLU A 174 -13.14 -3.35 -1.20
C GLU A 174 -14.60 -3.11 -1.60
N ASN A 175 -15.04 -1.85 -1.67
CA ASN A 175 -16.40 -1.51 -2.09
C ASN A 175 -16.73 -2.04 -3.49
N ILE A 176 -15.79 -1.94 -4.45
CA ILE A 176 -15.96 -2.52 -5.78
C ILE A 176 -16.10 -4.04 -5.69
N ALA A 177 -15.21 -4.68 -4.94
CA ALA A 177 -15.23 -6.13 -4.78
C ALA A 177 -16.56 -6.62 -4.19
N LEU A 178 -17.07 -5.92 -3.18
CA LEU A 178 -18.32 -6.24 -2.49
C LEU A 178 -19.60 -5.91 -3.27
N LEU A 179 -19.57 -4.94 -4.19
CA LEU A 179 -20.69 -4.63 -5.08
C LEU A 179 -20.88 -5.70 -6.18
N GLY A 180 -19.79 -6.27 -6.66
CA GLY A 180 -19.82 -7.21 -7.79
C GLY A 180 -20.05 -6.53 -9.16
N PRO A 181 -19.87 -7.29 -10.25
CA PRO A 181 -19.85 -6.76 -11.61
C PRO A 181 -21.18 -6.12 -12.04
N ASN A 182 -22.31 -6.69 -11.63
CA ASN A 182 -23.63 -6.23 -12.06
C ASN A 182 -24.00 -4.88 -11.43
N LYS A 183 -23.69 -4.68 -10.14
CA LYS A 183 -24.03 -3.43 -9.43
C LYS A 183 -23.08 -2.30 -9.83
N MET A 184 -21.80 -2.63 -10.04
CA MET A 184 -20.85 -1.69 -10.67
C MET A 184 -21.32 -1.26 -12.06
N HIS A 185 -21.92 -2.16 -12.84
CA HIS A 185 -22.45 -1.83 -14.16
C HIS A 185 -23.61 -0.84 -14.07
N THR A 186 -24.53 -1.08 -13.12
CA THR A 186 -25.63 -0.15 -12.81
C THR A 186 -25.13 1.24 -12.44
N LEU A 187 -24.10 1.33 -11.58
CA LEU A 187 -23.46 2.60 -11.22
C LEU A 187 -22.90 3.29 -12.47
N VAL A 188 -22.09 2.59 -13.26
CA VAL A 188 -21.46 3.12 -14.47
C VAL A 188 -22.51 3.67 -15.45
N ASN A 189 -23.61 2.94 -15.67
CA ASN A 189 -24.70 3.38 -16.54
C ASN A 189 -25.38 4.65 -16.01
N LYS A 190 -25.61 4.73 -14.70
CA LYS A 190 -26.15 5.93 -14.06
C LYS A 190 -25.23 7.14 -14.25
N VAL A 191 -23.91 6.96 -14.11
CA VAL A 191 -22.92 8.01 -14.37
C VAL A 191 -22.96 8.45 -15.83
N ILE A 192 -22.97 7.50 -16.77
CA ILE A 192 -23.07 7.79 -18.21
C ILE A 192 -24.34 8.58 -18.53
N GLN A 193 -25.49 8.16 -17.99
CA GLN A 193 -26.75 8.86 -18.17
C GLN A 193 -26.67 10.30 -17.67
N GLY A 194 -26.21 10.52 -16.44
CA GLY A 194 -26.09 11.87 -15.90
C GLY A 194 -25.11 12.75 -16.69
N CYS A 195 -24.01 12.19 -17.17
CA CYS A 195 -23.10 12.90 -18.09
C CYS A 195 -23.80 13.32 -19.39
N ASN A 196 -24.63 12.44 -19.97
CA ASN A 196 -25.42 12.78 -21.16
C ASN A 196 -26.49 13.86 -20.87
N GLU A 197 -26.97 13.94 -19.63
CA GLU A 197 -27.88 14.99 -19.13
C GLU A 197 -27.15 16.28 -18.71
N GLY A 198 -25.84 16.36 -18.92
CA GLY A 198 -25.03 17.55 -18.64
C GLY A 198 -24.56 17.68 -17.19
N LYS A 199 -24.64 16.61 -16.38
CA LYS A 199 -24.05 16.61 -15.03
C LYS A 199 -22.51 16.66 -15.10
N PRO A 200 -21.85 17.43 -14.22
CA PRO A 200 -20.39 17.60 -14.25
C PRO A 200 -19.66 16.43 -13.54
N TRP A 201 -20.03 15.20 -13.90
CA TRP A 201 -19.53 13.99 -13.24
C TRP A 201 -18.29 13.41 -13.89
N GLN A 202 -17.90 13.87 -15.08
CA GLN A 202 -16.65 13.44 -15.71
C GLN A 202 -15.45 14.07 -15.03
N TRP A 203 -14.35 13.32 -15.00
CA TRP A 203 -13.06 13.74 -14.43
C TRP A 203 -12.66 15.17 -14.76
N ASN A 204 -12.73 15.55 -16.04
CA ASN A 204 -12.31 16.88 -16.53
C ASN A 204 -13.27 18.03 -16.15
N LEU A 205 -14.45 17.71 -15.62
CA LEU A 205 -15.44 18.68 -15.15
C LEU A 205 -15.44 18.78 -13.60
N GLN A 206 -14.68 17.92 -12.93
CA GLN A 206 -14.53 17.92 -11.48
C GLN A 206 -13.35 18.76 -11.03
N THR A 207 -13.44 19.31 -9.81
CA THR A 207 -12.33 19.98 -9.14
C THR A 207 -11.53 18.97 -8.33
N HIS A 208 -10.23 18.86 -8.62
CA HIS A 208 -9.33 17.97 -7.91
C HIS A 208 -8.42 18.77 -6.97
N ASN A 209 -8.70 18.74 -5.67
CA ASN A 209 -7.94 19.49 -4.66
C ASN A 209 -6.65 18.79 -4.23
N LYS A 210 -6.52 17.49 -4.52
CA LYS A 210 -5.38 16.65 -4.22
C LYS A 210 -5.07 15.75 -5.41
N GLN A 211 -3.87 15.18 -5.41
CA GLN A 211 -3.53 14.12 -6.33
C GLN A 211 -4.18 12.80 -5.85
N PRO A 212 -4.70 11.94 -6.75
CA PRO A 212 -5.28 10.64 -6.41
C PRO A 212 -4.25 9.73 -5.79
N GLU A 213 -4.55 9.10 -4.66
CA GLU A 213 -3.63 8.17 -4.00
C GLU A 213 -3.77 6.75 -4.55
N LYS A 214 -4.91 6.45 -5.14
CA LYS A 214 -5.20 5.21 -5.86
C LYS A 214 -6.02 5.46 -7.11
N GLY A 215 -6.02 4.45 -7.98
CA GLY A 215 -6.91 4.43 -9.13
C GLY A 215 -7.30 3.03 -9.56
N ILE A 216 -8.54 2.88 -10.00
CA ILE A 216 -9.13 1.60 -10.41
C ILE A 216 -9.74 1.73 -11.80
N HIS A 217 -9.46 0.74 -12.64
CA HIS A 217 -10.06 0.59 -13.96
C HIS A 217 -10.82 -0.74 -14.05
N ILE A 218 -12.08 -0.68 -14.46
CA ILE A 218 -12.90 -1.85 -14.79
C ILE A 218 -13.05 -1.95 -16.30
N ASP A 219 -12.69 -3.10 -16.87
CA ASP A 219 -12.83 -3.39 -18.29
C ASP A 219 -13.87 -4.49 -18.48
N TYR A 220 -15.06 -4.13 -18.94
CA TYR A 220 -16.17 -5.07 -19.18
C TYR A 220 -15.98 -5.92 -20.44
N ILE A 221 -15.12 -5.51 -21.38
CA ILE A 221 -14.81 -6.29 -22.58
C ILE A 221 -13.91 -7.46 -22.21
N ASN A 222 -12.82 -7.18 -21.51
CA ASN A 222 -11.84 -8.20 -21.14
C ASN A 222 -12.12 -8.86 -19.79
N LYS A 223 -13.15 -8.40 -19.06
CA LYS A 223 -13.51 -8.84 -17.70
C LYS A 223 -12.33 -8.73 -16.73
N THR A 224 -11.69 -7.57 -16.71
CA THR A 224 -10.56 -7.33 -15.81
C THR A 224 -10.81 -6.12 -14.92
N ILE A 225 -10.35 -6.21 -13.67
CA ILE A 225 -10.13 -5.06 -12.80
C ILE A 225 -8.62 -4.88 -12.66
N LYS A 226 -8.14 -3.66 -12.90
CA LYS A 226 -6.74 -3.29 -12.71
C LYS A 226 -6.68 -2.06 -11.82
N TRP A 227 -5.73 -2.02 -10.91
CA TRP A 227 -5.64 -0.92 -9.95
C TRP A 227 -4.18 -0.54 -9.68
N TRP A 228 -3.97 0.70 -9.26
CA TRP A 228 -2.69 1.19 -8.74
C TRP A 228 -2.94 1.96 -7.44
N SER A 229 -1.93 2.05 -6.59
CA SER A 229 -1.99 2.80 -5.34
C SER A 229 -0.59 3.23 -4.88
N ILE A 230 -0.54 4.22 -4.00
CA ILE A 230 0.68 4.61 -3.27
C ILE A 230 0.81 3.89 -1.91
N TYR A 231 -0.22 3.16 -1.49
CA TYR A 231 -0.26 2.32 -0.30
C TYR A 231 -0.82 0.94 -0.64
N GLU A 232 -0.59 -0.04 0.21
CA GLU A 232 -1.10 -1.39 -0.02
C GLU A 232 -2.60 -1.55 0.26
N ASP A 233 -3.20 -2.51 -0.44
CA ASP A 233 -4.57 -2.94 -0.27
C ASP A 233 -4.69 -4.42 -0.62
N ASP A 234 -5.05 -5.24 0.37
CA ASP A 234 -5.29 -6.68 0.21
C ASP A 234 -6.66 -7.13 0.71
N TRP A 235 -7.48 -6.22 1.23
CA TRP A 235 -8.79 -6.53 1.82
C TRP A 235 -9.78 -6.97 0.76
N ALA A 236 -9.74 -6.33 -0.41
CA ALA A 236 -10.64 -6.60 -1.51
C ALA A 236 -10.43 -7.97 -2.20
N ILE A 237 -9.31 -8.66 -1.94
CA ILE A 237 -8.88 -9.85 -2.69
C ILE A 237 -9.85 -11.02 -2.49
N ASN A 238 -10.17 -11.33 -1.24
CA ASN A 238 -11.04 -12.46 -0.91
C ASN A 238 -12.49 -12.21 -1.38
N PRO A 239 -13.10 -11.03 -1.15
CA PRO A 239 -14.38 -10.67 -1.73
C PRO A 239 -14.40 -10.73 -3.26
N PHE A 240 -13.35 -10.23 -3.93
CA PHE A 240 -13.26 -10.26 -5.39
C PHE A 240 -13.34 -11.69 -5.92
N ASN A 241 -12.52 -12.60 -5.38
CA ASN A 241 -12.48 -14.00 -5.80
C ASN A 241 -13.84 -14.70 -5.71
N ALA A 242 -14.69 -14.29 -4.77
CA ALA A 242 -16.02 -14.87 -4.58
C ALA A 242 -17.13 -14.17 -5.38
N LEU A 243 -17.08 -12.85 -5.51
CA LEU A 243 -18.18 -12.03 -6.04
C LEU A 243 -18.01 -11.62 -7.51
N TRP A 244 -16.83 -11.85 -8.09
CA TRP A 244 -16.50 -11.53 -9.48
C TRP A 244 -16.17 -12.77 -10.33
N PRO A 245 -17.10 -13.74 -10.47
CA PRO A 245 -16.82 -14.98 -11.18
C PRO A 245 -16.49 -14.73 -12.66
N GLY A 246 -15.37 -15.30 -13.12
CA GLY A 246 -14.90 -15.16 -14.50
C GLY A 246 -14.24 -13.82 -14.82
N TRP A 247 -13.90 -13.03 -13.80
CA TRP A 247 -13.09 -11.82 -13.92
C TRP A 247 -11.69 -12.03 -13.33
N THR A 248 -10.73 -11.19 -13.70
CA THR A 248 -9.40 -11.16 -13.09
C THR A 248 -9.10 -9.83 -12.42
N LEU A 249 -8.34 -9.86 -11.34
CA LEU A 249 -7.89 -8.68 -10.59
C LEU A 249 -6.37 -8.61 -10.63
N HIS A 250 -5.82 -7.45 -11.03
CA HIS A 250 -4.38 -7.25 -11.11
C HIS A 250 -3.96 -5.91 -10.49
N SER A 251 -3.01 -5.94 -9.56
CA SER A 251 -2.29 -4.74 -9.18
C SER A 251 -1.34 -4.31 -10.31
N LYS A 252 -1.21 -3.00 -10.47
CA LYS A 252 -0.23 -2.32 -11.33
C LYS A 252 0.86 -1.65 -10.48
N GLY A 253 0.94 -1.96 -9.18
CA GLY A 253 1.82 -1.27 -8.25
C GLY A 253 1.45 0.20 -8.14
N ASP A 254 2.45 1.07 -8.24
CA ASP A 254 2.26 2.53 -8.22
C ASP A 254 2.20 3.14 -9.63
N ASN A 255 1.97 2.32 -10.67
CA ASN A 255 1.94 2.73 -12.07
C ASN A 255 0.65 3.50 -12.42
N TYR A 256 0.56 4.74 -11.95
CA TYR A 256 -0.54 5.63 -12.29
C TYR A 256 -0.51 6.03 -13.77
N GLU A 257 0.66 6.05 -14.41
CA GLU A 257 0.85 6.41 -15.83
C GLU A 257 0.10 5.45 -16.76
N TRP A 258 0.01 4.17 -16.40
CA TRP A 258 -0.85 3.21 -17.10
C TRP A 258 -2.33 3.64 -17.10
N HIS A 259 -2.81 4.23 -15.99
CA HIS A 259 -4.18 4.73 -15.89
C HIS A 259 -4.35 6.06 -16.66
N GLU A 260 -3.32 6.92 -16.66
CA GLU A 260 -3.28 8.12 -17.50
C GLU A 260 -3.40 7.77 -18.98
N ASN A 261 -2.68 6.73 -19.43
CA ASN A 261 -2.71 6.26 -20.81
C ASN A 261 -4.09 5.74 -21.25
N ILE A 262 -4.84 5.10 -20.35
CA ILE A 262 -6.20 4.60 -20.64
C ILE A 262 -7.19 5.75 -20.73
N THR A 263 -7.07 6.73 -19.84
CA THR A 263 -8.09 7.76 -19.64
C THR A 263 -7.82 9.04 -20.42
N GLY A 264 -6.56 9.28 -20.79
CA GLY A 264 -6.10 10.54 -21.36
C GLY A 264 -5.99 11.68 -20.34
N TYR A 265 -6.16 11.40 -19.05
CA TYR A 265 -6.11 12.40 -17.99
C TYR A 265 -4.86 12.24 -17.14
N LYS A 266 -4.22 13.37 -16.82
CA LYS A 266 -3.15 13.42 -15.83
C LYS A 266 -3.73 13.11 -14.45
N MET A 267 -3.21 12.08 -13.81
CA MET A 267 -3.56 11.65 -12.46
C MET A 267 -2.60 12.29 -11.46
N ARG A 268 -1.29 12.22 -11.71
CA ARG A 268 -0.28 12.68 -10.75
C ARG A 268 0.79 13.56 -11.40
N ASP A 269 1.51 14.30 -10.55
CA ASP A 269 2.60 15.20 -10.89
C ASP A 269 3.85 14.79 -10.12
N TRP A 270 4.85 14.34 -10.88
CA TRP A 270 6.11 13.83 -10.34
C TRP A 270 6.81 14.81 -9.39
N LYS A 271 6.83 16.11 -9.70
CA LYS A 271 7.50 17.10 -8.85
C LYS A 271 6.77 17.26 -7.52
N GLN A 272 5.44 17.27 -7.55
CA GLN A 272 4.64 17.26 -6.33
C GLN A 272 4.88 15.99 -5.50
N ASP A 273 5.03 14.83 -6.14
CA ASP A 273 5.28 13.56 -5.45
C ASP A 273 6.65 13.51 -4.77
N VAL A 274 7.69 14.01 -5.44
CA VAL A 274 9.04 14.18 -4.86
C VAL A 274 8.99 15.17 -3.70
N ALA A 275 8.28 16.30 -3.84
CA ALA A 275 8.12 17.29 -2.79
C ALA A 275 7.34 16.74 -1.56
N GLN A 276 6.29 15.95 -1.78
CA GLN A 276 5.55 15.26 -0.72
C GLN A 276 6.45 14.28 0.04
N CYS A 277 7.23 13.47 -0.68
CA CYS A 277 8.21 12.58 -0.07
C CYS A 277 9.25 13.34 0.77
N LYS A 278 9.84 14.42 0.23
CA LYS A 278 10.77 15.31 0.96
C LYS A 278 10.13 15.87 2.23
N ASN A 279 8.90 16.35 2.15
CA ASN A 279 8.16 16.88 3.28
C ASN A 279 7.92 15.82 4.36
N SER A 280 7.47 14.62 3.96
CA SER A 280 7.25 13.49 4.87
C SER A 280 8.52 13.14 5.65
N LEU A 281 9.64 12.93 4.94
CA LEU A 281 10.93 12.61 5.57
C LEU A 281 11.46 13.75 6.45
N THR A 282 11.27 15.01 6.04
CA THR A 282 11.63 16.18 6.85
C THR A 282 10.87 16.20 8.17
N GLN A 283 9.57 15.90 8.14
CA GLN A 283 8.75 15.83 9.37
C GLN A 283 9.21 14.67 10.26
N THR A 284 9.49 13.50 9.69
CA THR A 284 10.02 12.35 10.44
C THR A 284 11.33 12.69 11.16
N ILE A 285 12.30 13.29 10.46
CA ILE A 285 13.59 13.67 11.05
C ILE A 285 13.40 14.72 12.14
N LYS A 286 12.52 15.73 11.93
CA LYS A 286 12.21 16.75 12.94
C LYS A 286 11.54 16.18 14.19
N GLN A 287 10.70 15.16 14.04
CA GLN A 287 10.05 14.47 15.15
C GLN A 287 11.03 13.62 15.97
N GLY A 288 12.16 13.21 15.38
CA GLY A 288 13.19 12.41 16.02
C GLY A 288 12.80 10.94 16.20
N ILE A 289 13.53 10.22 17.06
CA ILE A 289 13.28 8.80 17.31
C ILE A 289 11.86 8.61 17.83
N ARG A 290 11.09 7.73 17.18
CA ARG A 290 9.69 7.47 17.55
C ARG A 290 9.63 6.87 18.96
N THR A 291 8.75 7.42 19.78
CA THR A 291 8.34 6.85 21.08
C THR A 291 7.29 5.77 20.86
N ASN A 292 7.23 4.73 21.70
CA ASN A 292 6.18 3.72 21.58
C ASN A 292 4.78 4.39 21.67
N PRO A 293 3.88 4.20 20.67
CA PRO A 293 2.56 4.82 20.66
C PRO A 293 1.75 4.61 21.95
N ILE A 294 1.93 3.47 22.63
CA ILE A 294 1.20 3.18 23.86
C ILE A 294 1.56 4.14 25.00
N GLU A 295 2.79 4.64 25.06
CA GLU A 295 3.25 5.52 26.14
C GLU A 295 2.51 6.86 26.15
N ARG A 296 2.19 7.38 24.96
CA ARG A 296 1.39 8.61 24.84
C ARG A 296 -0.05 8.36 25.28
N LEU A 297 -0.62 7.23 24.86
CA LEU A 297 -1.99 6.87 25.19
C LEU A 297 -2.17 6.61 26.70
N THR A 298 -1.25 5.87 27.32
CA THR A 298 -1.28 5.64 28.77
C THR A 298 -1.15 6.94 29.55
N GLY A 299 -0.24 7.83 29.15
CA GLY A 299 -0.09 9.13 29.79
C GLY A 299 -1.34 10.00 29.68
N ALA A 300 -2.04 9.97 28.54
CA ALA A 300 -3.28 10.71 28.33
C ALA A 300 -4.45 10.15 29.15
N LEU A 301 -4.63 8.83 29.16
CA LEU A 301 -5.74 8.16 29.85
C LEU A 301 -5.53 8.10 31.37
N ALA A 302 -4.30 7.97 31.85
CA ALA A 302 -3.98 8.09 33.26
C ALA A 302 -4.37 9.47 33.82
N LYS A 303 -4.15 10.55 33.04
CA LYS A 303 -4.61 11.91 33.40
C LYS A 303 -6.14 12.03 33.49
N GLN A 304 -6.88 11.12 32.84
CA GLN A 304 -8.34 11.05 32.89
C GLN A 304 -8.85 10.06 33.96
N GLY A 305 -7.95 9.48 34.77
CA GLY A 305 -8.32 8.54 35.83
C GLY A 305 -8.78 7.16 35.33
N VAL A 306 -8.49 6.81 34.07
CA VAL A 306 -8.84 5.50 33.51
C VAL A 306 -7.78 4.48 33.88
N ASP A 307 -8.19 3.40 34.57
CA ASP A 307 -7.33 2.25 34.84
C ASP A 307 -7.31 1.31 33.62
N MET A 308 -6.13 1.05 33.07
CA MET A 308 -5.96 0.24 31.86
C MET A 308 -5.05 -0.96 32.12
N ARG A 309 -5.52 -2.13 31.70
CA ARG A 309 -4.69 -3.34 31.59
C ARG A 309 -4.17 -3.47 30.16
N ILE A 310 -2.87 -3.28 30.00
CA ILE A 310 -2.20 -3.30 28.70
C ILE A 310 -1.48 -4.64 28.54
N ARG A 311 -1.64 -5.25 27.37
CA ARG A 311 -0.95 -6.51 27.07
C ARG A 311 0.56 -6.25 26.94
N PRO A 312 1.43 -7.09 27.51
CA PRO A 312 2.89 -6.89 27.42
C PRO A 312 3.42 -6.74 25.99
N ALA A 313 2.83 -7.46 25.03
CA ALA A 313 3.21 -7.36 23.62
C ALA A 313 3.13 -5.94 23.05
N THR A 314 2.25 -5.08 23.59
CA THR A 314 2.09 -3.69 23.14
C THR A 314 3.33 -2.82 23.46
N PHE A 315 4.20 -3.26 24.35
CA PHE A 315 5.47 -2.60 24.65
C PHE A 315 6.62 -3.06 23.73
N GLN A 316 6.41 -4.08 22.89
CA GLN A 316 7.42 -4.58 21.95
C GLN A 316 7.56 -3.62 20.77
N PHE A 317 8.47 -2.66 20.91
CA PHE A 317 8.75 -1.66 19.88
C PHE A 317 10.23 -1.31 19.85
N VAL A 318 10.84 -1.43 18.68
CA VAL A 318 12.23 -1.03 18.42
C VAL A 318 12.24 0.01 17.29
N PRO A 319 12.39 1.31 17.61
CA PRO A 319 12.30 2.37 16.62
C PRO A 319 13.50 2.38 15.66
N SER A 320 13.28 2.90 14.45
CA SER A 320 14.35 3.34 13.55
C SER A 320 15.23 4.38 14.23
N ARG A 321 16.54 4.29 13.98
CA ARG A 321 17.54 5.25 14.47
C ARG A 321 17.89 6.31 13.44
N MET A 322 17.47 6.12 12.19
CA MET A 322 17.68 7.07 11.08
C MET A 322 19.18 7.40 10.91
N GLU A 323 20.02 6.37 10.89
CA GLU A 323 21.49 6.50 10.89
C GLU A 323 22.05 7.00 9.53
N GLN A 324 21.25 7.05 8.47
CA GLN A 324 21.68 7.60 7.20
C GLN A 324 21.77 9.13 7.25
N PRO A 325 22.86 9.74 6.71
CA PRO A 325 22.99 11.18 6.64
C PRO A 325 21.83 11.81 5.84
N PRO A 326 21.04 12.72 6.42
CA PRO A 326 19.93 13.36 5.73
C PRO A 326 20.35 14.05 4.42
N GLU A 327 21.57 14.62 4.38
CA GLU A 327 22.10 15.32 3.21
C GLU A 327 22.19 14.41 1.99
N ARG A 328 22.54 13.14 2.18
CA ARG A 328 22.63 12.16 1.09
C ARG A 328 21.25 11.87 0.49
N ILE A 329 20.24 11.72 1.35
CA ILE A 329 18.86 11.41 0.96
C ILE A 329 18.23 12.60 0.25
N PHE A 330 18.35 13.80 0.82
CA PHE A 330 17.78 15.01 0.22
C PHE A 330 18.48 15.40 -1.08
N ALA A 331 19.81 15.27 -1.18
CA ALA A 331 20.52 15.49 -2.44
C ALA A 331 20.12 14.49 -3.54
N TYR A 332 19.66 13.30 -3.18
CA TYR A 332 19.08 12.36 -4.15
C TYR A 332 17.69 12.80 -4.61
N LEU A 333 16.81 13.18 -3.67
CA LEU A 333 15.47 13.66 -3.99
C LEU A 333 15.49 14.99 -4.79
N ASP A 334 16.42 15.89 -4.49
CA ASP A 334 16.60 17.15 -5.24
C ASP A 334 16.97 16.91 -6.71
N ARG A 335 17.75 15.87 -6.99
CA ARG A 335 18.03 15.46 -8.37
C ARG A 335 16.79 14.90 -9.05
N LEU A 336 16.08 13.99 -8.38
CA LEU A 336 14.83 13.41 -8.91
C LEU A 336 13.76 14.45 -9.21
N GLU A 337 13.69 15.55 -8.45
CA GLU A 337 12.76 16.66 -8.73
C GLU A 337 13.01 17.34 -10.09
N SER A 338 14.24 17.26 -10.59
CA SER A 338 14.67 17.86 -11.86
C SER A 338 14.74 16.87 -13.03
N ASP A 339 14.83 15.57 -12.73
CA ASP A 339 14.99 14.49 -13.71
C ASP A 339 13.63 13.96 -14.22
N GLU A 340 13.68 13.05 -15.20
CA GLU A 340 12.50 12.30 -15.62
C GLU A 340 11.96 11.42 -14.47
N PRO A 341 10.64 11.17 -14.43
CA PRO A 341 10.05 10.28 -13.43
C PRO A 341 10.74 8.92 -13.40
N LEU A 342 10.98 8.40 -12.20
CA LEU A 342 11.41 7.01 -12.04
C LEU A 342 10.36 6.08 -12.67
N PRO A 343 10.77 4.95 -13.27
CA PRO A 343 9.82 3.93 -13.66
C PRO A 343 9.01 3.45 -12.44
N PRO A 344 7.82 2.87 -12.66
CA PRO A 344 7.03 2.25 -11.60
C PRO A 344 7.85 1.33 -10.70
N ALA A 345 7.45 1.29 -9.43
CA ALA A 345 8.08 0.47 -8.42
C ALA A 345 8.13 -0.98 -8.89
N ARG A 346 9.30 -1.61 -8.75
CA ARG A 346 9.37 -3.07 -8.79
C ARG A 346 8.50 -3.59 -7.67
N PHE A 347 7.58 -4.49 -7.99
CA PHE A 347 6.64 -5.00 -7.02
C PHE A 347 6.43 -6.50 -7.15
N ILE A 348 5.90 -7.12 -6.09
CA ILE A 348 5.50 -8.52 -6.07
C ILE A 348 3.99 -8.60 -5.85
N ASN A 349 3.29 -9.41 -6.63
CA ASN A 349 1.86 -9.66 -6.45
C ASN A 349 1.59 -10.82 -5.47
N ARG A 350 0.32 -11.06 -5.16
CA ARG A 350 -0.17 -12.16 -4.31
C ARG A 350 0.27 -13.55 -4.77
N ASP A 351 0.53 -13.70 -6.07
CA ASP A 351 0.94 -14.97 -6.68
C ASP A 351 2.45 -15.22 -6.54
N GLY A 352 3.21 -14.22 -6.08
CA GLY A 352 4.66 -14.28 -5.89
C GLY A 352 5.44 -13.89 -7.14
N GLU A 353 4.77 -13.35 -8.15
CA GLU A 353 5.40 -12.86 -9.37
C GLU A 353 5.98 -11.46 -9.13
N ILE A 354 7.28 -11.30 -9.40
CA ILE A 354 7.95 -10.01 -9.36
C ILE A 354 7.76 -9.31 -10.70
N ILE A 355 7.00 -8.22 -10.69
CA ILE A 355 6.83 -7.33 -11.84
C ILE A 355 7.99 -6.33 -11.85
N PRO A 356 8.81 -6.29 -12.92
CA PRO A 356 9.95 -5.40 -13.01
C PRO A 356 9.51 -3.94 -13.22
N ALA A 357 10.47 -3.04 -13.05
CA ALA A 357 10.30 -1.63 -13.36
C ALA A 357 10.33 -1.51 -14.89
N CYS A 358 9.17 -1.29 -15.50
CA CYS A 358 9.04 -1.06 -16.94
C CYS A 358 8.52 0.35 -17.17
N GLN A 359 9.14 1.07 -18.10
CA GLN A 359 8.67 2.37 -18.58
C GLN A 359 7.43 2.23 -19.47
#